data_AF-A0A2M7MA00-F1
#
_entry.id   AF-A0A2M7MA00-F1
#
_cell.length_a   1.000
_cell.length_b   1.000
_cell.length_c   1.000
_cell.angle_alpha   90.00
_cell.angle_beta   90.00
_cell.angle_gamma   90.00
#
_symmetry.space_group_name_H-M   'P 1'
#
loop_
_entity.id
_entity.type
_entity.pdbx_description
1 polymer ?
#
loop_
_entity_poly.entity_id
_entity_poly.type
_entity_poly.pdbx_seq_one_letter_code
_entity_poly.pdbx_strand_id
1 'polypeptide(L)' 'MKVEINLNVVTDPQKCRVGQALSKILSQEPSIQKQPEYILVNDLHLKQHQIVQQVLTLSESE' A
#
# COMPACT_ATOMS: atom_id res chain seq x y z
N MET A 1 24.21 7.08 -0.65
CA MET A 1 23.14 6.95 0.37
C MET A 1 22.49 5.60 0.15
N LYS A 2 22.69 4.62 1.06
CA LYS A 2 21.93 3.36 1.00
C LYS A 2 20.55 3.66 1.57
N VAL A 3 19.52 3.54 0.74
CA VAL A 3 18.13 3.58 1.21
C VAL A 3 17.85 2.20 1.79
N GLU A 4 17.72 2.11 3.12
CA GLU A 4 17.28 0.87 3.75
C GLU A 4 15.79 0.69 3.50
N ILE A 5 15.46 -0.26 2.62
CA ILE A 5 14.09 -0.62 2.30
C ILE A 5 13.65 -1.70 3.29
N ASN A 6 12.68 -1.38 4.15
CA ASN A 6 12.06 -2.37 5.02
C ASN A 6 11.05 -3.21 4.23
N LEU A 7 11.53 -4.29 3.62
CA LEU A 7 10.76 -5.18 2.73
C LEU A 7 9.44 -5.66 3.35
N ASN A 8 9.39 -5.85 4.67
CA ASN A 8 8.19 -6.30 5.38
C ASN A 8 7.04 -5.28 5.34
N VAL A 9 7.36 -3.99 5.21
CA VAL A 9 6.37 -2.91 5.15
C VAL A 9 6.01 -2.60 3.70
N VAL A 10 6.97 -2.70 2.78
CA VAL A 10 6.76 -2.28 1.39
C VAL A 10 6.09 -3.35 0.54
N THR A 11 6.12 -4.62 0.94
CA THR A 11 5.42 -5.71 0.25
C THR A 11 4.03 -5.99 0.78
N ASP A 12 3.66 -5.43 1.94
CA ASP A 12 2.39 -5.67 2.61
C ASP A 12 1.55 -4.38 2.69
N PRO A 13 0.46 -4.28 1.92
CA PRO A 13 -0.42 -3.12 1.90
C PRO A 13 -1.02 -2.75 3.26
N GLN A 14 -1.15 -3.69 4.19
CA GLN A 14 -1.77 -3.45 5.49
C GLN A 14 -0.77 -2.90 6.53
N LYS A 15 0.52 -3.14 6.34
CA LYS A 15 1.56 -2.73 7.30
C LYS A 15 2.06 -1.31 7.08
N CYS A 16 1.84 -0.73 5.90
CA CYS A 16 2.26 0.63 5.64
C CYS A 16 1.31 1.66 6.30
N ARG A 17 1.77 2.91 6.40
CA ARG A 17 1.00 4.01 7.01
C ARG A 17 -0.31 4.31 6.29
N VAL A 18 -0.33 4.18 4.96
CA VAL A 18 -1.53 4.40 4.15
C VAL A 18 -2.57 3.32 4.42
N GLY A 19 -2.17 2.04 4.42
CA GLY A 19 -3.04 0.92 4.78
C GLY A 19 -3.61 1.07 6.18
N GLN A 20 -2.78 1.41 7.17
CA GLN A 20 -3.24 1.68 8.54
C GLN A 20 -4.27 2.81 8.62
N ALA A 21 -4.07 3.89 7.85
CA ALA A 21 -5.01 5.00 7.78
C ALA A 21 -6.34 4.60 7.15
N LEU A 22 -6.31 3.87 6.02
CA LEU A 22 -7.51 3.34 5.35
C LEU A 22 -8.29 2.39 6.27
N SER A 23 -7.60 1.45 6.94
CA SER A 23 -8.22 0.54 7.89
C SER A 23 -8.87 1.26 9.07
N LYS A 24 -8.20 2.29 9.61
CA LYS A 24 -8.75 3.11 10.70
C LYS A 24 -10.02 3.82 10.26
N ILE A 25 -10.01 4.48 9.10
CA ILE A 25 -11.17 5.20 8.57
C ILE A 25 -12.33 4.23 8.33
N LEU A 26 -12.08 3.08 7.69
CA LEU A 26 -13.11 2.05 7.48
C LEU A 26 -13.69 1.51 8.79
N SER A 27 -12.87 1.34 9.83
CA SER A 27 -13.35 0.85 11.13
C SER A 27 -14.27 1.85 11.84
N GLN A 28 -14.11 3.14 11.55
CA GLN A 28 -14.91 4.22 12.13
C GLN A 28 -16.16 4.51 11.30
N GLU A 29 -16.05 4.45 9.96
CA GLU A 29 -17.11 4.76 9.02
C GLU A 29 -17.12 3.74 7.86
N PRO A 30 -17.72 2.56 8.02
CA PRO A 30 -17.70 1.51 6.99
C PRO A 30 -18.36 1.92 5.67
N SER A 31 -19.28 2.90 5.72
CA SER A 31 -20.02 3.38 4.55
C SER A 31 -19.10 4.02 3.50
N ILE A 32 -17.95 4.54 3.93
CA ILE A 32 -16.98 5.21 3.07
C ILE A 32 -16.35 4.27 2.05
N GLN A 33 -16.39 2.95 2.28
CA GLN A 33 -15.89 1.95 1.32
C GLN A 33 -16.55 2.08 -0.06
N LYS A 34 -17.77 2.62 -0.11
CA LYS A 34 -18.54 2.83 -1.34
C LYS A 34 -18.29 4.19 -1.99
N GLN A 35 -17.57 5.09 -1.32
CA GLN A 35 -17.28 6.41 -1.87
C GLN A 35 -16.23 6.31 -2.98
N PRO A 36 -16.43 6.97 -4.13
CA PRO A 36 -15.48 6.96 -5.25
C PRO A 36 -14.06 7.34 -4.85
N GLU A 37 -13.91 8.29 -3.92
CA GLU A 37 -12.63 8.77 -3.42
C GLU A 37 -11.89 7.68 -2.63
N TYR A 38 -12.60 6.94 -1.78
CA TYR A 38 -12.01 5.82 -1.05
C TYR A 38 -11.55 4.73 -2.01
N ILE A 39 -12.38 4.38 -3.00
CA ILE A 39 -12.07 3.37 -4.01
C ILE A 39 -10.79 3.77 -4.77
N LEU A 40 -10.74 5.01 -5.26
CA LEU A 40 -9.57 5.53 -5.98
C LEU A 40 -8.29 5.48 -5.13
N VAL A 41 -8.35 5.93 -3.89
CA VAL A 41 -7.18 5.93 -3.00
C VAL A 41 -6.72 4.51 -2.71
N ASN A 42 -7.64 3.60 -2.42
CA ASN A 42 -7.32 2.21 -2.15
C ASN A 42 -6.69 1.52 -3.39
N ASP A 43 -7.21 1.79 -4.58
CA ASP A 43 -6.66 1.24 -5.83
C ASP A 43 -5.24 1.76 -6.11
N LEU A 44 -5.01 3.06 -5.94
CA LEU A 44 -3.67 3.65 -6.10
C LEU A 44 -2.68 3.09 -5.07
N HIS A 45 -3.11 2.93 -3.83
CA HIS A 45 -2.33 2.32 -2.75
C HIS A 45 -1.92 0.88 -3.10
N LEU A 46 -2.86 0.04 -3.52
CA LEU A 46 -2.56 -1.33 -3.93
C LEU A 46 -1.62 -1.38 -5.15
N LYS A 47 -1.83 -0.49 -6.12
CA LYS A 47 -0.96 -0.39 -7.30
C LYS A 47 0.47 0.01 -6.95
N GLN A 48 0.66 0.90 -5.97
CA GLN A 48 1.98 1.24 -5.45
C GLN A 48 2.72 0.00 -4.94
N HIS A 49 2.07 -0.85 -4.15
CA HIS A 49 2.67 -2.08 -3.62
C HIS A 49 3.05 -3.06 -4.75
N GLN A 50 2.23 -3.19 -5.77
CA GLN A 50 2.55 -4.00 -6.96
C GLN A 50 3.80 -3.47 -7.68
N ILE A 51 3.91 -2.15 -7.87
CA ILE A 51 5.09 -1.53 -8.49
C ILE A 51 6.34 -1.82 -7.67
N VAL A 52 6.28 -1.71 -6.34
CA VAL A 52 7.41 -2.05 -5.48
C VAL A 52 7.82 -3.51 -5.63
N GLN A 53 6.87 -4.44 -5.64
CA GLN A 53 7.17 -5.87 -5.83
C GLN A 53 7.89 -6.10 -7.16
N GLN A 54 7.45 -5.46 -8.25
CA GLN A 54 8.12 -5.54 -9.55
C GLN A 54 9.56 -5.02 -9.51
N VAL A 55 9.79 -3.88 -8.85
CA VAL A 55 11.14 -3.31 -8.70
C VAL A 55 12.05 -4.25 -7.90
N LEU A 56 11.53 -4.89 -6.85
CA LEU A 56 12.29 -5.86 -6.05
C LEU A 56 12.66 -7.10 -6.88
N THR A 57 11.71 -7.67 -7.63
CA THR A 57 11.99 -8.81 -8.51
C THR A 57 13.07 -8.49 -9.55
N LEU A 58 13.04 -7.30 -10.13
CA LEU A 58 14.07 -6.85 -11.07
C LEU A 58 15.44 -6.71 -10.39
N SER A 59 15.49 -6.27 -9.14
CA SER A 59 16.73 -6.09 -8.37
C SER A 59 17.36 -7.41 -7.91
N GLU A 60 16.57 -8.49 -7.80
CA GLU A 60 17.05 -9.83 -7.43
C GLU A 60 17.48 -10.67 -8.65
N SER A 61 17.15 -10.21 -9.86
CA SER A 61 17.48 -10.89 -11.13
C SER A 61 18.81 -10.40 -11.74
N GLU A 62 19.52 -9.50 -11.06
CA GLU A 62 20.91 -9.06 -11.34
C GLU A 62 21.90 -9.76 -10.41
#